data_AF-A0A662U182-F1
#
_entry.id   AF-A0A662U182-F1
#
_cell.length_a   1.000
_cell.length_b   1.000
_cell.length_c   1.000
_cell.angle_alpha   90.00
_cell.angle_beta   90.00
_cell.angle_gamma   90.00
#
_symmetry.space_group_name_H-M   'P 1'
#
loop_
_entity.id
_entity.type
_entity.pdbx_description
1 polymer ?
#
loop_
_entity_poly.entity_id
_entity_poly.type
_entity_poly.pdbx_seq_one_letter_code
_entity_poly.pdbx_strand_id
1 'polypeptide(L)'
;MEWVEKLKNIWKIALSNSTKYRHGVSIVPVSSIAEQYYCEVKVDLKYRIGDIPTSEKEIGEELHNALLPAKKVSWKKIVEGIKSGQTVVVSFPLFGIVDNFILGGQPDAIVFSRGRPVLLVELKTTRGRVNVVWKDEVVQAQLYALLLDLIGFDCSALNMVIVKLKRDQPLTVMEKKGFLENIIKACSIGSLIKIKGKLAIRKIKYSKERALDYVRWAREYWLNMRNPIPTRNKKKCAVCEYRKYCKYAVGT
;
A
#
# COMPACT_ATOMS: atom_id res chain seq x y z
N MET A 1 -22.69 13.57 -0.14
CA MET A 1 -22.15 12.57 0.81
C MET A 1 -20.74 13.01 1.11
N GLU A 2 -20.42 13.22 2.38
CA GLU A 2 -19.20 13.93 2.78
C GLU A 2 -17.92 13.40 2.09
N TRP A 3 -17.80 12.08 1.91
CA TRP A 3 -16.61 11.47 1.32
C TRP A 3 -16.42 11.69 -0.19
N VAL A 4 -17.50 11.78 -0.97
CA VAL A 4 -17.41 12.03 -2.42
C VAL A 4 -16.92 13.46 -2.67
N GLU A 5 -17.48 14.41 -1.93
CA GLU A 5 -17.09 15.82 -1.97
C GLU A 5 -15.67 16.01 -1.42
N LYS A 6 -15.30 15.36 -0.30
CA LYS A 6 -13.92 15.38 0.23
C LYS A 6 -12.92 14.87 -0.79
N LEU A 7 -13.19 13.74 -1.45
CA LEU A 7 -12.27 13.17 -2.44
C LEU A 7 -12.09 14.12 -3.64
N LYS A 8 -13.18 14.71 -4.16
CA LYS A 8 -13.10 15.73 -5.22
C LYS A 8 -12.30 16.97 -4.77
N ASN A 9 -12.52 17.43 -3.55
CA ASN A 9 -11.85 18.61 -3.01
C ASN A 9 -10.36 18.36 -2.78
N ILE A 10 -9.98 17.21 -2.24
CA ILE A 10 -8.58 16.85 -2.05
C ILE A 10 -7.87 16.74 -3.40
N TRP A 11 -8.52 16.21 -4.43
CA TRP A 11 -7.97 16.23 -5.80
C TRP A 11 -7.68 17.65 -6.29
N LYS A 12 -8.60 18.59 -6.04
CA LYS A 12 -8.37 20.01 -6.39
C LYS A 12 -7.19 20.59 -5.61
N ILE A 13 -7.13 20.34 -4.30
CA ILE A 13 -6.02 20.81 -3.43
C ILE A 13 -4.70 20.22 -3.92
N ALA A 14 -4.64 18.93 -4.20
CA ALA A 14 -3.48 18.25 -4.73
C ALA A 14 -2.99 18.84 -6.06
N LEU A 15 -3.91 19.23 -6.94
CA LEU A 15 -3.60 19.88 -8.23
C LEU A 15 -3.19 21.35 -8.08
N SER A 16 -3.74 22.07 -7.09
CA SER A 16 -3.45 23.47 -6.85
C SER A 16 -2.28 23.70 -5.88
N ASN A 17 -1.76 22.65 -5.25
CA ASN A 17 -0.72 22.78 -4.23
C ASN A 17 0.63 23.16 -4.87
N SER A 18 1.05 24.40 -4.62
CA SER A 18 2.37 24.91 -5.00
C SER A 18 3.48 24.40 -4.08
N THR A 19 3.15 23.90 -2.88
CA THR A 19 4.14 23.37 -1.93
C THR A 19 4.82 22.15 -2.54
N LYS A 20 6.13 22.22 -2.66
CA LYS A 20 6.96 21.12 -3.12
C LYS A 20 7.66 20.47 -1.93
N TYR A 21 7.40 19.19 -1.74
CA TYR A 21 8.19 18.35 -0.84
C TYR A 21 9.55 18.03 -1.49
N ARG A 22 10.43 17.38 -0.73
CA ARG A 22 11.71 16.85 -1.22
C ARG A 22 11.51 16.14 -2.57
N HIS A 23 12.44 16.38 -3.50
CA HIS A 23 12.38 15.90 -4.89
C HIS A 23 11.29 16.54 -5.77
N GLY A 24 10.70 17.66 -5.34
CA GLY A 24 9.77 18.43 -6.17
C GLY A 24 8.36 17.83 -6.28
N VAL A 25 8.03 16.86 -5.43
CA VAL A 25 6.70 16.22 -5.44
C VAL A 25 5.68 17.06 -4.67
N SER A 26 4.45 17.19 -5.20
CA SER A 26 3.34 17.89 -4.52
C SER A 26 2.49 16.96 -3.66
N ILE A 27 2.65 15.64 -3.84
CA ILE A 27 1.94 14.58 -3.12
C ILE A 27 2.98 13.49 -2.82
N VAL A 28 3.08 13.07 -1.57
CA VAL A 28 3.98 12.00 -1.19
C VAL A 28 3.30 10.64 -1.36
N PRO A 29 3.86 9.72 -2.15
CA PRO A 29 3.27 8.40 -2.32
C PRO A 29 3.29 7.59 -1.02
N VAL A 30 2.19 6.91 -0.71
CA VAL A 30 2.10 5.96 0.41
C VAL A 30 3.19 4.88 0.31
N SER A 31 3.48 4.40 -0.90
CA SER A 31 4.57 3.44 -1.15
C SER A 31 5.95 4.00 -0.80
N SER A 32 6.21 5.28 -1.09
CA SER A 32 7.47 5.95 -0.72
C SER A 32 7.59 6.10 0.80
N ILE A 33 6.49 6.42 1.51
CA ILE A 33 6.49 6.45 2.98
C ILE A 33 6.78 5.06 3.55
N ALA A 34 6.12 4.02 3.06
CA ALA A 34 6.39 2.65 3.48
C ALA A 34 7.87 2.27 3.24
N GLU A 35 8.44 2.66 2.10
CA GLU A 35 9.83 2.40 1.77
C GLU A 35 10.84 3.15 2.67
N GLN A 36 10.47 4.30 3.26
CA GLN A 36 11.30 4.96 4.29
C GLN A 36 11.50 4.07 5.52
N TYR A 37 10.49 3.27 5.90
CA TYR A 37 10.60 2.28 6.98
C TYR A 37 11.45 1.07 6.59
N TYR A 38 11.74 0.90 5.30
CA TYR A 38 12.75 -0.03 4.81
C TYR A 38 14.15 0.59 4.84
N CYS A 39 14.33 1.72 4.15
CA CYS A 39 15.57 2.51 4.05
C CYS A 39 15.29 3.86 3.34
N GLU A 40 15.54 5.00 3.98
CA GLU A 40 15.29 6.30 3.32
C GLU A 40 16.34 6.66 2.27
N VAL A 41 17.58 6.19 2.43
CA VAL A 41 18.60 6.39 1.39
C VAL A 41 18.18 5.71 0.09
N LYS A 42 17.46 4.58 0.18
CA LYS A 42 16.90 3.93 -1.00
C LYS A 42 15.86 4.82 -1.68
N VAL A 43 14.94 5.38 -0.90
CA VAL A 43 13.94 6.35 -1.41
C VAL A 43 14.64 7.54 -2.05
N ASP A 44 15.62 8.12 -1.38
CA ASP A 44 16.37 9.28 -1.87
C ASP A 44 17.09 8.99 -3.19
N LEU A 45 17.74 7.83 -3.32
CA LEU A 45 18.38 7.42 -4.56
C LEU A 45 17.35 7.21 -5.68
N LYS A 46 16.22 6.53 -5.41
CA LYS A 46 15.16 6.32 -6.40
C LYS A 46 14.68 7.63 -7.04
N TYR A 47 14.50 8.69 -6.25
CA TYR A 47 14.10 9.99 -6.81
C TYR A 47 15.23 10.73 -7.51
N ARG A 48 16.48 10.56 -7.09
CA ARG A 48 17.63 11.25 -7.70
C ARG A 48 18.12 10.62 -8.99
N ILE A 49 18.11 9.29 -9.06
CA ILE A 49 18.70 8.55 -10.19
C ILE A 49 17.66 7.84 -11.06
N GLY A 50 16.40 7.77 -10.61
CA GLY A 50 15.32 7.04 -11.26
C GLY A 50 15.10 5.64 -10.67
N ASP A 51 13.94 5.06 -10.97
CA ASP A 51 13.61 3.69 -10.54
C ASP A 51 14.40 2.68 -11.37
N ILE A 52 15.17 1.80 -10.70
CA ILE A 52 15.88 0.72 -11.37
C ILE A 52 14.93 -0.48 -11.50
N PRO A 53 14.60 -0.90 -12.75
CA PRO A 53 13.82 -2.11 -12.98
C PRO A 53 14.58 -3.32 -12.47
N THR A 54 13.84 -4.30 -11.94
CA THR A 54 14.41 -5.59 -11.55
C THR A 54 13.45 -6.66 -12.01
N SER A 55 13.97 -7.80 -12.46
CA SER A 55 13.14 -8.95 -12.82
C SER A 55 12.21 -9.38 -11.68
N GLU A 56 12.62 -9.15 -10.43
CA GLU A 56 11.79 -9.38 -9.26
C GLU A 56 10.55 -8.48 -9.15
N LYS A 57 10.68 -7.20 -9.55
CA LYS A 57 9.55 -6.25 -9.61
C LYS A 57 8.59 -6.62 -10.73
N GLU A 58 9.13 -6.93 -11.92
CA GLU A 58 8.35 -7.32 -13.10
C GLU A 58 7.51 -8.58 -12.83
N ILE A 59 8.13 -9.67 -12.35
CA ILE A 59 7.41 -10.90 -11.97
C ILE A 59 6.37 -10.62 -10.89
N GLY A 60 6.68 -9.71 -9.95
CA GLY A 60 5.75 -9.33 -8.90
C GLY A 60 4.51 -8.62 -9.42
N GLU A 61 4.68 -7.73 -10.41
CA GLU A 61 3.61 -6.98 -11.06
C GLU A 61 2.75 -7.88 -11.95
N GLU A 62 3.35 -8.79 -12.72
CA GLU A 62 2.63 -9.78 -13.52
C GLU A 62 1.75 -10.68 -12.64
N LEU A 63 2.31 -11.19 -11.54
CA LEU A 63 1.55 -11.99 -10.58
C LEU A 63 0.41 -11.21 -9.93
N HIS A 64 0.64 -9.94 -9.61
CA HIS A 64 -0.38 -9.07 -9.03
C HIS A 64 -1.55 -8.89 -10.01
N ASN A 65 -1.27 -8.48 -11.24
CA ASN A 65 -2.27 -8.27 -12.28
C ASN A 65 -3.07 -9.55 -12.59
N ALA A 66 -2.42 -10.72 -12.54
CA ALA A 66 -3.08 -12.00 -12.75
C ALA A 66 -4.02 -12.41 -11.59
N LEU A 67 -3.77 -11.94 -10.36
CA LEU A 67 -4.52 -12.31 -9.17
C LEU A 67 -5.61 -11.30 -8.80
N LEU A 68 -5.39 -10.04 -9.14
CA LEU A 68 -6.30 -8.94 -8.91
C LEU A 68 -6.69 -8.29 -10.24
N PRO A 69 -7.29 -9.04 -11.19
CA PRO A 69 -7.68 -8.48 -12.47
C PRO A 69 -8.71 -7.37 -12.25
N ALA A 70 -8.35 -6.15 -12.66
CA ALA A 70 -9.20 -4.98 -12.51
C ALA A 70 -9.77 -4.54 -13.86
N LYS A 71 -11.07 -4.30 -13.93
CA LYS A 71 -11.72 -3.65 -15.07
C LYS A 71 -11.82 -2.15 -14.80
N LYS A 72 -11.29 -1.32 -15.70
CA LYS A 72 -11.46 0.14 -15.63
C LYS A 72 -12.95 0.48 -15.73
N VAL A 73 -13.43 1.27 -14.79
CA VAL A 73 -14.81 1.78 -14.71
C VAL A 73 -14.80 3.27 -14.40
N SER A 74 -15.88 3.97 -14.70
CA SER A 74 -15.99 5.39 -14.38
C SER A 74 -16.12 5.63 -12.88
N TRP A 75 -15.68 6.80 -12.41
CA TRP A 75 -15.87 7.22 -11.02
C TRP A 75 -17.33 7.15 -10.58
N LYS A 76 -18.26 7.54 -11.46
CA LYS A 76 -19.71 7.45 -11.22
C LYS A 76 -20.14 6.02 -10.88
N LYS A 77 -19.66 5.01 -11.62
CA LYS A 77 -19.97 3.59 -11.36
C LYS A 77 -19.39 3.10 -10.03
N ILE A 78 -18.18 3.54 -9.66
CA ILE A 78 -17.60 3.22 -8.34
C ILE A 78 -18.49 3.77 -7.22
N VAL A 79 -18.87 5.04 -7.32
CA VAL A 79 -19.73 5.70 -6.33
C VAL A 79 -21.09 5.03 -6.24
N GLU A 80 -21.72 4.72 -7.37
CA GLU A 80 -23.00 4.00 -7.43
C GLU A 80 -22.90 2.60 -6.82
N GLY A 81 -21.82 1.87 -7.12
CA GLY A 81 -21.57 0.54 -6.56
C GLY A 81 -21.41 0.56 -5.05
N ILE A 82 -20.68 1.52 -4.50
CA ILE A 82 -20.54 1.67 -3.04
C ILE A 82 -21.90 2.07 -2.42
N LYS A 83 -22.63 3.00 -3.05
CA LYS A 83 -23.93 3.49 -2.57
C LYS A 83 -25.03 2.46 -2.58
N SER A 84 -25.01 1.51 -3.51
CA SER A 84 -26.04 0.47 -3.62
C SER A 84 -26.12 -0.42 -2.37
N GLY A 85 -25.07 -0.42 -1.54
CA GLY A 85 -24.96 -1.27 -0.36
C GLY A 85 -24.58 -2.71 -0.67
N GLN A 86 -24.53 -3.10 -1.95
CA GLN A 86 -24.01 -4.39 -2.38
C GLN A 86 -22.52 -4.51 -2.09
N THR A 87 -22.03 -5.75 -2.01
CA THR A 87 -20.60 -5.98 -1.88
C THR A 87 -19.90 -5.64 -3.20
N VAL A 88 -18.99 -4.67 -3.16
CA VAL A 88 -18.20 -4.27 -4.32
C VAL A 88 -16.71 -4.29 -3.98
N VAL A 89 -15.89 -4.74 -4.94
CA VAL A 89 -14.43 -4.72 -4.84
C VAL A 89 -13.91 -3.69 -5.82
N VAL A 90 -13.18 -2.70 -5.32
CA VAL A 90 -12.68 -1.58 -6.12
C VAL A 90 -11.26 -1.23 -5.71
N SER A 91 -10.49 -0.70 -6.66
CA SER A 91 -9.20 -0.06 -6.41
C SER A 91 -9.27 1.31 -7.08
N PHE A 92 -9.01 2.37 -6.32
CA PHE A 92 -9.02 3.74 -6.82
C PHE A 92 -8.03 4.61 -6.03
N PRO A 93 -7.52 5.69 -6.62
CA PRO A 93 -6.62 6.61 -5.93
C PRO A 93 -7.26 7.23 -4.68
N LEU A 94 -6.55 7.13 -3.57
CA LEU A 94 -6.87 7.74 -2.29
C LEU A 94 -5.88 8.87 -2.01
N PHE A 95 -6.37 9.92 -1.37
CA PHE A 95 -5.58 11.08 -0.97
C PHE A 95 -6.03 11.58 0.39
N GLY A 96 -5.10 12.16 1.15
CA GLY A 96 -5.39 12.68 2.48
C GLY A 96 -4.36 13.71 2.90
N ILE A 97 -4.74 14.51 3.88
CA ILE A 97 -3.91 15.57 4.45
C ILE A 97 -3.74 15.28 5.93
N VAL A 98 -2.50 15.26 6.39
CA VAL A 98 -2.13 15.12 7.82
C VAL A 98 -1.16 16.24 8.14
N ASP A 99 -1.50 17.17 9.02
CA ASP A 99 -0.62 18.29 9.41
C ASP A 99 -0.03 19.04 8.20
N ASN A 100 -0.88 19.41 7.23
CA ASN A 100 -0.52 20.04 5.94
C ASN A 100 0.40 19.20 5.02
N PHE A 101 0.58 17.93 5.33
CA PHE A 101 1.32 16.96 4.52
C PHE A 101 0.34 16.15 3.67
N ILE A 102 0.43 16.29 2.34
CA ILE A 102 -0.44 15.60 1.39
C ILE A 102 0.18 14.26 1.01
N LEU A 103 -0.55 13.19 1.27
CA LEU A 103 -0.18 11.83 0.90
C LEU A 103 -1.24 11.23 -0.02
N GLY A 104 -0.81 10.31 -0.89
CA GLY A 104 -1.72 9.63 -1.80
C GLY A 104 -1.16 8.33 -2.35
N GLY A 105 -2.04 7.54 -2.93
CA GLY A 105 -1.68 6.27 -3.56
C GLY A 105 -2.92 5.44 -3.87
N GLN A 106 -2.72 4.25 -4.40
CA GLN A 106 -3.80 3.36 -4.79
C GLN A 106 -3.57 1.99 -4.13
N PRO A 107 -4.45 1.53 -3.23
CA PRO A 107 -4.35 0.20 -2.65
C PRO A 107 -4.70 -0.87 -3.67
N ASP A 108 -4.28 -2.11 -3.41
CA ASP A 108 -4.48 -3.21 -4.37
C ASP A 108 -5.97 -3.56 -4.53
N ALA A 109 -6.71 -3.66 -3.41
CA ALA A 109 -8.17 -3.76 -3.43
C ALA A 109 -8.82 -3.28 -2.14
N ILE A 110 -10.04 -2.75 -2.26
CA ILE A 110 -10.91 -2.37 -1.15
C ILE A 110 -12.25 -3.04 -1.37
N VAL A 111 -12.72 -3.77 -0.36
CA VAL A 111 -14.05 -4.38 -0.36
C VAL A 111 -14.97 -3.48 0.46
N PHE A 112 -16.03 -3.02 -0.18
CA PHE A 112 -17.12 -2.32 0.46
C PHE A 112 -18.30 -3.27 0.64
N SER A 113 -19.03 -3.12 1.75
CA SER A 113 -20.30 -3.80 1.99
C SER A 113 -21.19 -2.87 2.80
N ARG A 114 -22.47 -2.75 2.44
CA ARG A 114 -23.41 -1.80 3.04
C ARG A 114 -22.87 -0.36 3.05
N GLY A 115 -22.19 0.03 1.97
CA GLY A 115 -21.64 1.39 1.79
C GLY A 115 -20.40 1.75 2.61
N ARG A 116 -19.84 0.81 3.39
CA ARG A 116 -18.63 1.02 4.21
C ARG A 116 -17.49 0.07 3.82
N PRO A 117 -16.22 0.49 3.95
CA PRO A 117 -15.09 -0.38 3.70
C PRO A 117 -15.00 -1.43 4.82
N VAL A 118 -14.94 -2.70 4.43
CA VAL A 118 -14.88 -3.84 5.36
C VAL A 118 -13.57 -4.62 5.26
N LEU A 119 -12.89 -4.55 4.11
CA LEU A 119 -11.61 -5.19 3.89
C LEU A 119 -10.73 -4.32 2.99
N LEU A 120 -9.47 -4.13 3.39
CA LEU A 120 -8.40 -3.58 2.55
C LEU A 120 -7.37 -4.66 2.30
N VAL A 121 -7.04 -4.92 1.04
CA VAL A 121 -6.13 -5.98 0.62
C VAL A 121 -4.86 -5.36 0.07
N GLU A 122 -3.71 -5.83 0.57
CA GLU A 122 -2.38 -5.57 0.02
C GLU A 122 -1.71 -6.89 -0.34
N LEU A 123 -1.42 -7.09 -1.61
CA LEU A 123 -0.77 -8.26 -2.17
C LEU A 123 0.73 -8.02 -2.28
N LYS A 124 1.53 -8.91 -1.69
CA LYS A 124 2.99 -8.90 -1.75
C LYS A 124 3.51 -10.23 -2.25
N THR A 125 4.45 -10.19 -3.18
CA THR A 125 5.14 -11.39 -3.65
C THR A 125 6.53 -11.49 -3.00
N THR A 126 6.95 -12.70 -2.63
CA THR A 126 8.23 -12.91 -1.94
C THR A 126 8.91 -14.21 -2.38
N ARG A 127 10.25 -14.21 -2.41
CA ARG A 127 11.06 -15.44 -2.45
C ARG A 127 11.27 -16.04 -1.05
N GLY A 128 11.14 -15.22 -0.02
CA GLY A 128 11.39 -15.59 1.37
C GLY A 128 10.19 -16.24 2.07
N ARG A 129 10.08 -16.00 3.38
CA ARG A 129 9.04 -16.58 4.22
C ARG A 129 7.72 -15.82 4.04
N VAL A 130 6.66 -16.51 3.63
CA VAL A 130 5.30 -15.94 3.54
C VAL A 130 4.70 -15.61 4.90
N ASN A 131 5.15 -16.28 5.96
CA ASN A 131 4.63 -16.07 7.32
C ASN A 131 5.18 -14.81 8.01
N VAL A 132 6.15 -14.12 7.41
CA VAL A 132 6.76 -12.91 7.99
C VAL A 132 6.15 -11.70 7.30
N VAL A 133 5.52 -10.83 8.07
CA VAL A 133 5.07 -9.51 7.60
C VAL A 133 6.09 -8.47 8.01
N TRP A 134 6.55 -7.68 7.04
CA TRP A 134 7.55 -6.65 7.27
C TRP A 134 6.91 -5.33 7.73
N LYS A 135 7.68 -4.50 8.45
CA LYS A 135 7.17 -3.24 9.01
C LYS A 135 6.64 -2.30 7.91
N ASP A 136 7.37 -2.19 6.80
CA ASP A 136 6.98 -1.41 5.61
C ASP A 136 5.64 -1.88 5.02
N GLU A 137 5.39 -3.19 4.98
CA GLU A 137 4.10 -3.73 4.53
C GLU A 137 2.95 -3.34 5.47
N VAL A 138 3.20 -3.35 6.79
CA VAL A 138 2.22 -2.89 7.80
C VAL A 138 1.95 -1.40 7.66
N VAL A 139 3.01 -0.59 7.49
CA VAL A 139 2.90 0.86 7.30
C VAL A 139 2.04 1.16 6.08
N GLN A 140 2.32 0.54 4.94
CA GLN A 140 1.55 0.74 3.72
C GLN A 140 0.05 0.49 3.92
N ALA A 141 -0.32 -0.66 4.52
CA ALA A 141 -1.72 -0.99 4.79
C ALA A 141 -2.38 0.01 5.75
N GLN A 142 -1.70 0.37 6.85
CA GLN A 142 -2.21 1.35 7.83
C GLN A 142 -2.43 2.72 7.21
N LEU A 143 -1.53 3.16 6.32
CA LEU A 143 -1.65 4.44 5.64
C LEU A 143 -2.83 4.47 4.66
N TYR A 144 -3.08 3.40 3.90
CA TYR A 144 -4.27 3.36 3.05
C TYR A 144 -5.57 3.33 3.87
N ALA A 145 -5.59 2.62 5.00
CA ALA A 145 -6.73 2.68 5.93
C ALA A 145 -6.93 4.08 6.52
N LEU A 146 -5.84 4.77 6.87
CA LEU A 146 -5.90 6.17 7.30
C LEU A 146 -6.47 7.07 6.20
N LEU A 147 -6.09 6.87 4.94
CA LEU A 147 -6.64 7.66 3.83
C LEU A 147 -8.15 7.46 3.67
N LEU A 148 -8.66 6.23 3.83
CA LEU A 148 -10.10 5.96 3.84
C LEU A 148 -10.82 6.71 4.97
N ASP A 149 -10.27 6.67 6.18
CA ASP A 149 -10.79 7.37 7.36
C ASP A 149 -10.78 8.90 7.15
N LEU A 150 -9.68 9.47 6.67
CA LEU A 150 -9.55 10.91 6.40
C LEU A 150 -10.54 11.41 5.32
N ILE A 151 -10.79 10.59 4.30
CA ILE A 151 -11.80 10.89 3.27
C ILE A 151 -13.22 10.80 3.83
N GLY A 152 -13.43 10.21 5.01
CA GLY A 152 -14.71 10.22 5.72
C GLY A 152 -15.50 8.91 5.62
N PHE A 153 -14.84 7.79 5.29
CA PHE A 153 -15.47 6.49 5.43
C PHE A 153 -15.45 6.03 6.90
N ASP A 154 -16.55 5.42 7.34
CA ASP A 154 -16.57 4.67 8.60
C ASP A 154 -15.67 3.43 8.48
N CYS A 155 -14.50 3.49 9.12
CA CYS A 155 -13.51 2.42 9.15
C CYS A 155 -13.57 1.57 10.45
N SER A 156 -14.62 1.71 11.26
CA SER A 156 -14.76 0.94 12.52
C SER A 156 -14.80 -0.58 12.30
N ALA A 157 -15.35 -1.01 11.16
CA ALA A 157 -15.42 -2.42 10.75
C ALA A 157 -14.28 -2.84 9.79
N LEU A 158 -13.35 -1.95 9.47
CA LEU A 158 -12.31 -2.20 8.48
C LEU A 158 -11.28 -3.19 9.00
N ASN A 159 -11.10 -4.27 8.25
CA ASN A 159 -9.98 -5.18 8.42
C ASN A 159 -8.96 -4.94 7.32
N MET A 160 -7.68 -4.93 7.64
CA MET A 160 -6.62 -4.91 6.62
C MET A 160 -6.03 -6.31 6.52
N VAL A 161 -5.73 -6.73 5.30
CA VAL A 161 -5.04 -8.00 5.06
C VAL A 161 -3.84 -7.80 4.16
N ILE A 162 -2.74 -8.35 4.62
CA ILE A 162 -1.52 -8.49 3.81
C ILE A 162 -1.48 -9.92 3.34
N VAL A 163 -1.57 -10.10 2.02
CA VAL A 163 -1.51 -11.39 1.36
C VAL A 163 -0.11 -11.58 0.81
N LYS A 164 0.61 -12.58 1.33
CA LYS A 164 1.97 -12.90 0.87
C LYS A 164 1.95 -14.16 0.03
N LEU A 165 2.47 -14.07 -1.18
CA LEU A 165 2.57 -15.18 -2.13
C LEU A 165 4.03 -15.50 -2.46
N LYS A 166 4.36 -16.79 -2.51
CA LYS A 166 5.64 -17.29 -3.04
C LYS A 166 5.73 -17.07 -4.55
N ARG A 167 6.76 -16.36 -5.01
CA ARG A 167 7.01 -16.12 -6.44
C ARG A 167 7.34 -17.41 -7.21
N ASP A 168 8.04 -18.32 -6.56
CA ASP A 168 8.52 -19.60 -7.09
C ASP A 168 7.46 -20.72 -7.07
N GLN A 169 6.26 -20.44 -6.55
CA GLN A 169 5.20 -21.44 -6.41
C GLN A 169 3.88 -20.87 -6.92
N PRO A 170 3.66 -20.88 -8.25
CA PRO A 170 2.48 -20.28 -8.85
C PRO A 170 1.20 -20.97 -8.37
N LEU A 171 0.15 -20.16 -8.25
CA LEU A 171 -1.20 -20.64 -8.01
C LEU A 171 -1.76 -21.29 -9.29
N THR A 172 -2.55 -22.34 -9.12
CA THR A 172 -3.31 -22.98 -10.19
C THR A 172 -4.35 -22.02 -10.77
N VAL A 173 -4.85 -22.30 -11.99
CA VAL A 173 -5.88 -21.48 -12.64
C VAL A 173 -7.13 -21.35 -11.76
N MET A 174 -7.54 -22.43 -11.08
CA MET A 174 -8.68 -22.41 -10.15
C MET A 174 -8.41 -21.54 -8.92
N GLU A 175 -7.21 -21.63 -8.33
CA GLU A 175 -6.82 -20.79 -7.19
C GLU A 175 -6.77 -19.30 -7.57
N LYS A 176 -6.36 -18.97 -8.81
CA LYS A 176 -6.37 -17.60 -9.33
C LYS A 176 -7.80 -17.07 -9.51
N LYS A 177 -8.69 -17.83 -10.15
CA LYS A 177 -10.07 -17.39 -10.48
C LYS A 177 -10.90 -17.05 -9.23
N GLY A 178 -10.71 -17.79 -8.13
CA GLY A 178 -11.41 -17.55 -6.86
C GLY A 178 -10.60 -16.75 -5.84
N PHE A 179 -9.47 -16.15 -6.21
CA PHE A 179 -8.48 -15.62 -5.26
C PHE A 179 -9.07 -14.61 -4.27
N LEU A 180 -9.69 -13.54 -4.79
CA LEU A 180 -10.30 -12.50 -3.96
C LEU A 180 -11.49 -13.01 -3.14
N GLU A 181 -12.36 -13.82 -3.75
CA GLU A 181 -13.49 -14.41 -3.04
C GLU A 181 -13.04 -15.28 -1.87
N ASN A 182 -11.97 -16.06 -2.06
CA ASN A 182 -11.37 -16.87 -1.03
C ASN A 182 -10.78 -16.02 0.09
N ILE A 183 -10.10 -14.92 -0.23
CA ILE A 183 -9.60 -13.95 0.77
C ILE A 183 -10.77 -13.35 1.57
N ILE A 184 -11.84 -12.93 0.90
CA ILE A 184 -13.03 -12.35 1.55
C ILE A 184 -13.67 -13.37 2.49
N LYS A 185 -13.91 -14.60 2.01
CA LYS A 185 -14.47 -15.70 2.82
C LYS A 185 -13.59 -16.02 4.03
N ALA A 186 -12.27 -16.09 3.85
CA ALA A 186 -11.29 -16.30 4.92
C ALA A 186 -11.46 -15.30 6.06
N CYS A 187 -11.58 -14.02 5.70
CA CYS A 187 -11.60 -12.92 6.64
C CYS A 187 -12.90 -12.89 7.44
N SER A 188 -14.01 -13.28 6.82
CA SER A 188 -15.33 -13.38 7.46
C SER A 188 -15.39 -14.50 8.50
N ILE A 189 -14.69 -15.61 8.27
CA ILE A 189 -14.69 -16.78 9.18
C ILE A 189 -13.62 -16.64 10.28
N GLY A 190 -12.74 -15.63 10.18
CA GLY A 190 -11.69 -15.36 11.17
C GLY A 190 -10.50 -16.33 11.13
N SER A 191 -10.38 -17.13 10.07
CA SER A 191 -9.29 -18.11 9.95
C SER A 191 -8.06 -17.49 9.30
N LEU A 192 -6.88 -17.77 9.88
CA LEU A 192 -5.61 -17.51 9.20
C LEU A 192 -5.47 -18.53 8.07
N ILE A 193 -5.74 -18.15 6.83
CA ILE A 193 -5.49 -19.06 5.71
C ILE A 193 -4.00 -19.09 5.41
N LYS A 194 -3.41 -20.25 5.66
CA LYS A 194 -2.16 -20.70 5.04
C LYS A 194 -2.51 -21.72 3.97
N ILE A 195 -2.28 -21.40 2.70
CA ILE A 195 -2.40 -22.41 1.64
C ILE A 195 -1.03 -23.05 1.48
N LYS A 196 -0.84 -24.24 2.05
CA LYS A 196 0.30 -25.16 1.79
C LYS A 196 1.68 -24.50 1.71
N GLY A 197 1.97 -23.48 2.54
CA GLY A 197 3.24 -22.74 2.54
C GLY A 197 3.49 -21.81 1.34
N LYS A 198 2.58 -21.77 0.36
CA LYS A 198 2.63 -20.90 -0.83
C LYS A 198 2.10 -19.51 -0.56
N LEU A 199 1.06 -19.44 0.28
CA LEU A 199 0.32 -18.23 0.56
C LEU A 199 0.06 -18.09 2.05
N ALA A 200 0.20 -16.87 2.55
CA ALA A 200 -0.22 -16.50 3.90
C ALA A 200 -1.06 -15.21 3.84
N ILE A 201 -2.22 -15.23 4.50
CA ILE A 201 -3.03 -14.05 4.73
C ILE A 201 -2.82 -13.59 6.17
N ARG A 202 -2.34 -12.37 6.36
CA ARG A 202 -2.21 -11.75 7.69
C ARG A 202 -3.23 -10.64 7.86
N LYS A 203 -4.16 -10.85 8.79
CA LYS A 203 -5.09 -9.83 9.25
C LYS A 203 -4.40 -8.84 10.20
N ILE A 204 -4.65 -7.56 9.99
CA ILE A 204 -4.13 -6.44 10.79
C ILE A 204 -5.30 -5.51 11.12
N LYS A 205 -5.36 -5.07 12.37
CA LYS A 205 -6.35 -4.07 12.82
C LYS A 205 -5.86 -2.66 12.46
N TYR A 206 -6.77 -1.85 11.95
CA TYR A 206 -6.50 -0.43 11.74
C TYR A 206 -6.32 0.28 13.08
N SER A 207 -5.31 1.14 13.16
CA SER A 207 -5.07 2.03 14.28
C SER A 207 -4.71 3.41 13.73
N LYS A 208 -5.66 4.35 13.86
CA LYS A 208 -5.51 5.73 13.40
C LYS A 208 -4.27 6.39 14.01
N GLU A 209 -4.10 6.23 15.31
CA GLU A 209 -2.95 6.76 16.06
C GLU A 209 -1.62 6.27 15.48
N ARG A 210 -1.45 4.95 15.32
CA ARG A 210 -0.21 4.38 14.75
C ARG A 210 0.02 4.84 13.31
N ALA A 211 -1.04 4.96 12.51
CA ALA A 211 -0.92 5.44 11.14
C ALA A 211 -0.48 6.91 11.10
N LEU A 212 -1.01 7.76 11.99
CA LEU A 212 -0.60 9.16 12.13
C LEU A 212 0.87 9.27 12.57
N ASP A 213 1.30 8.46 13.53
CA ASP A 213 2.71 8.42 13.94
C ASP A 213 3.61 8.03 12.79
N TYR A 214 3.15 7.09 11.94
CA TYR A 214 3.93 6.73 10.76
C TYR A 214 4.14 7.89 9.80
N VAL A 215 3.10 8.69 9.57
CA VAL A 215 3.18 9.90 8.74
C VAL A 215 4.06 10.96 9.38
N ARG A 216 3.90 11.22 10.68
CA ARG A 216 4.65 12.26 11.41
C ARG A 216 6.15 12.01 11.42
N TRP A 217 6.58 10.76 11.60
CA TRP A 217 8.00 10.42 11.48
C TRP A 217 8.54 10.55 10.04
N ALA A 218 7.73 10.13 9.07
CA ALA A 218 8.11 10.12 7.67
C ALA A 218 8.21 11.53 7.07
N ARG A 219 7.31 12.45 7.48
CA ARG A 219 7.21 13.80 6.90
C ARG A 219 8.48 14.62 7.08
N GLU A 220 9.25 14.43 8.16
CA GLU A 220 10.47 15.20 8.42
C GLU A 220 11.49 15.05 7.29
N TYR A 221 11.61 13.85 6.72
CA TYR A 221 12.46 13.62 5.55
C TYR A 221 11.96 14.44 4.35
N TRP A 222 10.66 14.41 4.07
CA TRP A 222 10.04 15.10 2.93
C TRP A 222 10.02 16.61 3.07
N LEU A 223 10.00 17.13 4.29
CA LEU A 223 10.07 18.56 4.59
C LEU A 223 11.51 19.08 4.69
N ASN A 224 12.51 18.26 4.30
CA ASN A 224 13.94 18.58 4.43
C ASN A 224 14.40 18.90 5.86
N MET A 225 13.67 18.44 6.89
CA MET A 225 14.02 18.65 8.30
C MET A 225 15.13 17.70 8.77
N ARG A 226 15.42 16.65 8.01
CA ARG A 226 16.54 15.74 8.26
C ARG A 226 17.08 15.10 7.00
N ASN A 227 18.32 14.62 7.09
CA ASN A 227 18.98 13.81 6.07
C ASN A 227 18.38 12.40 6.01
N PRO A 228 18.44 11.72 4.85
CA PRO A 228 17.97 10.35 4.70
C PRO A 228 18.73 9.39 5.63
N ILE A 229 17.98 8.58 6.37
CA ILE A 229 18.51 7.56 7.29
C ILE A 229 18.71 6.22 6.53
N PRO A 230 19.94 5.67 6.48
CA PRO A 230 20.18 4.36 5.89
C PRO A 230 19.67 3.24 6.80
N THR A 231 19.32 2.10 6.20
CA THR A 231 19.10 0.88 6.98
C THR A 231 20.42 0.34 7.53
N ARG A 232 20.38 -0.27 8.72
CA ARG A 232 21.53 -0.98 9.32
C ARG A 232 21.55 -2.48 8.98
N ASN A 233 20.55 -2.97 8.24
CA ASN A 233 20.43 -4.38 7.93
C ASN A 233 21.28 -4.73 6.69
N LYS A 234 22.41 -5.43 6.93
CA LYS A 234 23.32 -5.87 5.86
C LYS A 234 22.63 -6.68 4.75
N LYS A 235 21.67 -7.54 5.10
CA LYS A 235 20.92 -8.35 4.12
C LYS A 235 20.06 -7.47 3.21
N LYS A 236 19.45 -6.41 3.75
CA LYS A 236 18.71 -5.41 2.95
C LYS A 236 19.63 -4.67 1.98
N CYS A 237 20.84 -4.31 2.41
CA CYS A 237 21.83 -3.66 1.56
C CYS A 237 22.36 -4.59 0.47
N ALA A 238 22.56 -5.88 0.78
CA ALA A 238 23.10 -6.86 -0.16
C ALA A 238 22.23 -7.06 -1.40
N VAL A 239 20.91 -7.00 -1.24
CA VAL A 239 19.90 -7.20 -2.31
C VAL A 239 19.34 -5.89 -2.87
N CYS A 240 19.82 -4.73 -2.43
CA CYS A 240 19.31 -3.44 -2.86
C CYS A 240 19.75 -3.14 -4.30
N GLU A 241 18.80 -2.76 -5.17
CA GLU A 241 19.05 -2.40 -6.56
C GLU A 241 19.94 -1.15 -6.69
N TYR A 242 19.98 -0.32 -5.65
CA TYR A 242 20.80 0.90 -5.59
C TYR A 242 22.19 0.67 -4.97
N ARG A 243 22.59 -0.56 -4.66
CA ARG A 243 23.83 -0.87 -3.92
C ARG A 243 25.08 -0.20 -4.51
N LYS A 244 25.21 -0.17 -5.85
CA LYS A 244 26.35 0.44 -6.56
C LYS A 244 26.45 1.96 -6.37
N TYR A 245 25.35 2.62 -6.05
CA TYR A 245 25.26 4.08 -5.88
C TYR A 245 25.18 4.51 -4.41
N CYS A 246 25.07 3.56 -3.49
CA CYS A 246 24.82 3.83 -2.08
C CYS A 246 26.13 3.82 -1.27
N LYS A 247 26.58 5.00 -0.82
CA LYS A 247 27.76 5.13 0.05
C LYS A 247 27.62 4.44 1.42
N TYR A 248 26.39 4.10 1.82
CA TYR A 248 26.09 3.39 3.07
C TYR A 248 25.87 1.89 2.84
N ALA A 249 26.12 1.39 1.63
CA ALA A 249 26.05 -0.03 1.35
C ALA A 249 27.09 -0.76 2.20
N VAL A 250 26.65 -1.36 3.30
CA VAL A 250 27.47 -2.25 4.10
C VAL A 250 27.68 -3.55 3.32
N GLY A 251 28.95 -3.84 3.02
CA GLY A 251 29.39 -5.11 2.42
C GLY A 251 29.02 -6.29 3.32
N THR A 252 28.81 -7.44 2.67
CA THR A 252 28.70 -8.75 3.31
C THR A 252 29.97 -9.07 4.07
#